data_AF-A0A0N8TCM8-F1
#
_entry.id   AF-A0A0N8TCM8-F1
#
_cell.length_a   1.000
_cell.length_b   1.000
_cell.length_c   1.000
_cell.angle_alpha   90.00
_cell.angle_beta   90.00
_cell.angle_gamma   90.00
#
_symmetry.space_group_name_H-M   'P 1'
#
loop_
_entity.id
_entity.type
_entity.pdbx_description
1 polymer ?
#
loop_
_entity_poly.entity_id
_entity_poly.type
_entity_poly.pdbx_seq_one_letter_code
_entity_poly.pdbx_strand_id
1 'polypeptide(L)'
;MSMQILLAELEALYLHPEQALEPIAIGFRDYQCLRASQPPSPGARAYWQRRIDNLPPAPRLPLRCAPADVGIPRFVRLAERLPADRWERLKAQANQRQLTPSGLLLSAFSAVLSAWSSAPELTLNLTLIDRQPLHTHIDRVLGDFTSLLLLAWHPTADWLGSAQNLQQRLWRDLAQRDHSAIRVMRELASRHGLAAAQMPVVFTSALGFDKGRFMAQSSWLKPVWGISQTPQVWLDHQVYESEGDLCLNWDAVEALFDPDVLRAMFDQYVSLLERLAEDPQAWGLSLAQLVPHGHPGADVAPLPRPQPLPLPLPHEPEQQTDEQLVDQIRHAFHEVVGLKLQDCRQNFFDAGASSLKLVQLHVKLTQQGHRQLQATDLFGYPNARALARHLSQTQPANDTRDQPRQAQLTQRNARRLRRSGGGS
;
A
#
# COMPACT_ATOMS: atom_id res chain seq x y z
N MET A 1 -15.51 1.51 9.48
CA MET A 1 -15.00 1.93 8.14
C MET A 1 -16.03 2.80 7.42
N SER A 2 -15.60 3.70 6.53
CA SER A 2 -16.51 4.60 5.79
C SER A 2 -17.53 3.86 4.90
N MET A 3 -17.11 2.80 4.20
CA MET A 3 -18.02 1.97 3.39
C MET A 3 -19.15 1.33 4.23
N GLN A 4 -18.87 1.00 5.49
CA GLN A 4 -19.87 0.43 6.40
C GLN A 4 -20.98 1.42 6.71
N ILE A 5 -20.59 2.68 6.97
CA ILE A 5 -21.53 3.76 7.26
C ILE A 5 -22.43 3.98 6.06
N LEU A 6 -21.82 4.09 4.86
CA LEU A 6 -22.56 4.29 3.62
C LEU A 6 -23.58 3.18 3.37
N LEU A 7 -23.17 1.91 3.47
CA LEU A 7 -24.07 0.78 3.23
C LEU A 7 -25.17 0.67 4.30
N ALA A 8 -24.85 0.93 5.57
CA ALA A 8 -25.84 0.89 6.64
C ALA A 8 -26.89 2.01 6.51
N GLU A 9 -26.47 3.23 6.15
CA GLU A 9 -27.38 4.35 5.91
C GLU A 9 -28.21 4.13 4.64
N LEU A 10 -27.60 3.60 3.57
CA LEU A 10 -28.30 3.24 2.34
C LEU A 10 -29.35 2.16 2.59
N GLU A 11 -29.02 1.11 3.34
CA GLU A 11 -29.97 0.05 3.72
C GLU A 11 -31.14 0.61 4.54
N ALA A 12 -30.85 1.46 5.54
CA ALA A 12 -31.89 2.08 6.37
C ALA A 12 -32.87 2.90 5.52
N LEU A 13 -32.36 3.76 4.64
CA LEU A 13 -33.18 4.59 3.76
C LEU A 13 -33.90 3.79 2.67
N TYR A 14 -33.34 2.64 2.27
CA TYR A 14 -33.99 1.76 1.30
C TYR A 14 -35.21 1.06 1.91
N LEU A 15 -35.09 0.58 3.15
CA LEU A 15 -36.17 -0.11 3.86
C LEU A 15 -37.20 0.87 4.46
N HIS A 16 -36.75 2.07 4.85
CA HIS A 16 -37.57 3.11 5.47
C HIS A 16 -37.31 4.48 4.80
N PRO A 17 -37.90 4.74 3.61
CA PRO A 17 -37.67 5.99 2.87
C PRO A 17 -38.06 7.27 3.64
N GLU A 18 -38.96 7.15 4.61
CA GLU A 18 -39.40 8.24 5.50
C GLU A 18 -38.43 8.54 6.65
N GLN A 19 -37.46 7.66 6.90
CA GLN A 19 -36.50 7.86 7.97
C GLN A 19 -35.58 9.05 7.68
N ALA A 20 -35.50 9.99 8.63
CA ALA A 20 -34.52 11.07 8.59
C ALA A 20 -33.20 10.62 9.23
N LEU A 21 -32.09 10.87 8.54
CA LEU A 21 -30.75 10.70 9.13
C LEU A 21 -30.35 11.97 9.88
N GLU A 22 -29.81 11.80 11.08
CA GLU A 22 -29.32 12.91 11.90
C GLU A 22 -28.22 13.70 11.16
N PRO A 23 -28.24 15.04 11.15
CA PRO A 23 -27.18 15.83 10.52
C PRO A 23 -25.79 15.55 11.15
N ILE A 24 -24.75 15.63 10.32
CA ILE A 24 -23.36 15.48 10.75
C ILE A 24 -22.72 16.88 10.82
N ALA A 25 -22.32 17.28 12.02
CA ALA A 25 -21.77 18.62 12.30
C ALA A 25 -20.33 18.87 11.82
N ILE A 26 -19.64 17.87 11.26
CA ILE A 26 -18.24 17.95 10.85
C ILE A 26 -18.04 17.20 9.52
N GLY A 27 -17.24 17.77 8.62
CA GLY A 27 -16.81 17.10 7.39
C GLY A 27 -15.42 16.47 7.49
N PHE A 28 -15.07 15.62 6.53
CA PHE A 28 -13.73 15.05 6.46
C PHE A 28 -12.63 16.12 6.30
N ARG A 29 -12.92 17.22 5.58
CA ARG A 29 -12.01 18.38 5.51
C ARG A 29 -11.65 18.91 6.90
N ASP A 30 -12.65 19.10 7.75
CA ASP A 30 -12.46 19.66 9.09
C ASP A 30 -11.63 18.71 9.96
N TYR A 31 -11.87 17.39 9.85
CA TYR A 31 -11.02 16.37 10.48
C TYR A 31 -9.55 16.50 10.06
N GLN A 32 -9.28 16.67 8.76
CA GLN A 32 -7.91 16.83 8.27
C GLN A 32 -7.26 18.11 8.82
N CYS A 33 -8.01 19.21 8.94
CA CYS A 33 -7.55 20.45 9.55
C CYS A 33 -7.24 20.26 11.05
N LEU A 34 -8.13 19.60 11.80
CA LEU A 34 -7.93 19.28 13.22
C LEU A 34 -6.68 18.41 13.41
N ARG A 35 -6.52 17.36 12.59
CA ARG A 35 -5.34 16.49 12.65
C ARG A 35 -4.05 17.24 12.32
N ALA A 36 -4.07 18.12 11.33
CA ALA A 36 -2.90 18.94 10.97
C ALA A 36 -2.52 19.96 12.05
N SER A 37 -3.48 20.37 12.89
CA SER A 37 -3.23 21.28 14.03
C SER A 37 -2.61 20.59 15.25
N GLN A 38 -2.63 19.24 15.30
CA GLN A 38 -2.00 18.51 16.38
C GLN A 38 -0.47 18.54 16.23
N PRO A 39 0.27 18.77 17.32
CA PRO A 39 1.72 18.66 17.29
C PRO A 39 2.11 17.21 16.95
N PRO A 40 3.10 16.98 16.08
CA PRO A 40 3.57 15.63 15.79
C PRO A 40 4.15 15.01 17.06
N SER A 41 3.99 13.70 17.22
CA SER A 41 4.63 12.93 18.29
C SER A 41 6.12 13.29 18.43
N PRO A 42 6.57 13.77 19.62
CA PRO A 42 7.97 14.11 19.85
C PRO A 42 8.89 12.94 19.53
N GLY A 43 9.87 13.17 18.67
CA GLY A 43 10.87 12.15 18.33
C GLY A 43 10.45 11.11 17.29
N ALA A 44 9.23 11.17 16.73
CA ALA A 44 8.78 10.21 15.71
C ALA A 44 9.70 10.17 14.48
N ARG A 45 10.16 11.34 14.01
CA ARG A 45 11.13 11.41 12.91
C ARG A 45 12.44 10.70 13.26
N ALA A 46 13.03 11.02 14.42
CA ALA A 46 14.30 10.42 14.86
C ALA A 46 14.17 8.91 15.14
N TYR A 47 12.99 8.47 15.57
CA TYR A 47 12.65 7.06 15.69
C TYR A 47 12.71 6.36 14.34
N TRP A 48 11.98 6.86 13.33
CA TRP A 48 11.92 6.23 12.01
C TRP A 48 13.25 6.31 11.26
N GLN A 49 13.99 7.40 11.39
CA GLN A 49 15.34 7.52 10.80
C GLN A 49 16.29 6.41 11.26
N ARG A 50 16.31 6.09 12.57
CA ARG A 50 17.11 4.98 13.10
C ARG A 50 16.56 3.60 12.68
N ARG A 51 15.27 3.54 12.39
CA ARG A 51 14.59 2.30 12.01
C ARG A 51 14.83 1.92 10.56
N ILE A 52 14.83 2.88 9.66
CA ILE A 52 15.03 2.68 8.21
C ILE A 52 16.28 1.84 7.94
N ASP A 53 17.37 2.11 8.62
CA ASP A 53 18.65 1.41 8.41
C ASP A 53 18.62 -0.07 8.83
N ASN A 54 17.62 -0.47 9.64
CA ASN A 54 17.44 -1.82 10.16
C ASN A 54 16.11 -2.45 9.72
N LEU A 55 15.47 -1.91 8.67
CA LEU A 55 14.28 -2.53 8.11
C LEU A 55 14.72 -3.66 7.15
N PRO A 56 14.28 -4.91 7.37
CA PRO A 56 14.46 -5.95 6.36
C PRO A 56 13.69 -5.59 5.08
N PRO A 57 14.06 -6.16 3.92
CA PRO A 57 13.35 -5.93 2.67
C PRO A 57 11.90 -6.47 2.73
N ALA A 58 11.12 -6.16 1.70
CA ALA A 58 9.83 -6.81 1.47
C ALA A 58 9.98 -8.36 1.35
N PRO A 59 8.91 -9.14 1.61
CA PRO A 59 8.92 -10.59 1.44
C PRO A 59 9.41 -11.00 0.04
N ARG A 60 10.37 -11.92 0.00
CA ARG A 60 10.97 -12.43 -1.25
C ARG A 60 10.27 -13.71 -1.67
N LEU A 61 9.05 -13.54 -2.13
CA LEU A 61 8.13 -14.63 -2.46
C LEU A 61 8.52 -15.36 -3.76
N PRO A 62 8.11 -16.63 -3.91
CA PRO A 62 8.28 -17.42 -5.13
C PRO A 62 7.39 -16.92 -6.27
N LEU A 63 7.87 -15.91 -7.01
CA LEU A 63 7.14 -15.35 -8.15
C LEU A 63 7.42 -16.12 -9.45
N ARG A 64 6.45 -16.15 -10.36
CA ARG A 64 6.60 -16.73 -11.71
C ARG A 64 7.35 -15.83 -12.69
N CYS A 65 7.25 -14.52 -12.50
CA CYS A 65 7.88 -13.52 -13.36
C CYS A 65 8.28 -12.28 -12.55
N ALA A 66 9.08 -11.40 -13.15
CA ALA A 66 9.40 -10.15 -12.50
C ALA A 66 8.16 -9.23 -12.48
N PRO A 67 7.93 -8.45 -11.41
CA PRO A 67 6.81 -7.51 -11.35
C PRO A 67 6.72 -6.52 -12.50
N ALA A 68 7.87 -6.14 -13.08
CA ALA A 68 7.94 -5.24 -14.23
C ALA A 68 7.43 -5.88 -15.53
N ASP A 69 7.37 -7.22 -15.61
CA ASP A 69 6.92 -7.96 -16.78
C ASP A 69 5.40 -8.17 -16.79
N VAL A 70 4.72 -7.86 -15.69
CA VAL A 70 3.26 -7.90 -15.62
C VAL A 70 2.69 -6.70 -16.38
N GLY A 71 1.85 -6.98 -17.37
CA GLY A 71 1.07 -5.97 -18.08
C GLY A 71 -0.03 -5.37 -17.20
N ILE A 72 -1.29 -5.44 -17.65
CA ILE A 72 -2.42 -5.01 -16.84
C ILE A 72 -2.66 -6.07 -15.74
N PRO A 73 -2.48 -5.75 -14.45
CA PRO A 73 -2.63 -6.74 -13.39
C PRO A 73 -4.08 -7.17 -13.27
N ARG A 74 -4.29 -8.49 -13.16
CA ARG A 74 -5.56 -9.09 -12.76
C ARG A 74 -5.39 -9.70 -11.38
N PHE A 75 -6.43 -9.60 -10.57
CA PHE A 75 -6.41 -10.10 -9.20
C PHE A 75 -7.29 -11.34 -9.06
N VAL A 76 -6.82 -12.28 -8.26
CA VAL A 76 -7.57 -13.45 -7.77
C VAL A 76 -7.74 -13.34 -6.27
N ARG A 77 -8.88 -13.83 -5.76
CA ARG A 77 -9.18 -13.87 -4.32
C ARG A 77 -9.17 -15.30 -3.82
N LEU A 78 -8.37 -15.57 -2.79
CA LEU A 78 -8.53 -16.72 -1.91
C LEU A 78 -9.23 -16.25 -0.64
N ALA A 79 -10.21 -16.99 -0.16
CA ALA A 79 -11.01 -16.61 1.01
C ALA A 79 -11.36 -17.84 1.83
N GLU A 80 -11.35 -17.69 3.15
CA GLU A 80 -11.74 -18.73 4.09
C GLU A 80 -12.44 -18.12 5.30
N ARG A 81 -13.14 -18.96 6.07
CA ARG A 81 -13.80 -18.56 7.31
C ARG A 81 -13.44 -19.53 8.41
N LEU A 82 -12.97 -19.01 9.53
CA LEU A 82 -12.83 -19.79 10.75
C LEU A 82 -14.11 -19.62 11.58
N PRO A 83 -14.87 -20.70 11.82
CA PRO A 83 -16.13 -20.64 12.57
C PRO A 83 -15.96 -20.02 13.96
N ALA A 84 -17.02 -19.36 14.44
CA ALA A 84 -17.03 -18.64 15.70
C ALA A 84 -16.50 -19.44 16.91
N ASP A 85 -16.82 -20.73 17.03
CA ASP A 85 -16.33 -21.57 18.14
C ASP A 85 -14.81 -21.75 18.12
N ARG A 86 -14.23 -21.93 16.93
CA ARG A 86 -12.78 -22.01 16.72
C ARG A 86 -12.13 -20.65 16.91
N TRP A 87 -12.76 -19.59 16.41
CA TRP A 87 -12.23 -18.23 16.57
C TRP A 87 -12.19 -17.80 18.05
N GLU A 88 -13.25 -18.04 18.81
CA GLU A 88 -13.28 -17.76 20.25
C GLU A 88 -12.23 -18.56 21.02
N ARG A 89 -12.05 -19.85 20.69
CA ARG A 89 -10.97 -20.67 21.26
C ARG A 89 -9.60 -20.08 20.95
N LEU A 90 -9.37 -19.67 19.71
CA LEU A 90 -8.11 -19.06 19.29
C LEU A 90 -7.85 -17.73 20.02
N LYS A 91 -8.86 -16.85 20.13
CA LYS A 91 -8.80 -15.61 20.91
C LYS A 91 -8.48 -15.88 22.38
N ALA A 92 -9.09 -16.89 22.99
CA ALA A 92 -8.83 -17.26 24.37
C ALA A 92 -7.38 -17.75 24.58
N GLN A 93 -6.87 -18.61 23.69
CA GLN A 93 -5.48 -19.08 23.74
C GLN A 93 -4.47 -17.94 23.55
N ALA A 94 -4.75 -17.01 22.63
CA ALA A 94 -3.93 -15.82 22.41
C ALA A 94 -3.89 -14.92 23.65
N ASN A 95 -5.06 -14.67 24.26
CA ASN A 95 -5.17 -13.81 25.45
C ASN A 95 -4.40 -14.36 26.65
N GLN A 96 -4.47 -15.68 26.89
CA GLN A 96 -3.67 -16.35 27.94
C GLN A 96 -2.15 -16.15 27.76
N ARG A 97 -1.71 -15.88 26.53
CA ARG A 97 -0.31 -15.68 26.14
C ARG A 97 0.00 -14.21 25.82
N GLN A 98 -0.89 -13.29 26.24
CA GLN A 98 -0.75 -11.84 26.10
C GLN A 98 -0.67 -11.36 24.64
N LEU A 99 -1.30 -12.10 23.72
CA LEU A 99 -1.43 -11.71 22.32
C LEU A 99 -2.84 -11.19 22.03
N THR A 100 -2.89 -10.09 21.29
CA THR A 100 -4.10 -9.54 20.71
C THR A 100 -4.50 -10.36 19.47
N PRO A 101 -5.79 -10.40 19.11
CA PRO A 101 -6.27 -11.06 17.89
C PRO A 101 -5.52 -10.59 16.63
N SER A 102 -5.38 -9.28 16.44
CA SER A 102 -4.64 -8.72 15.29
C SER A 102 -3.15 -9.07 15.34
N GLY A 103 -2.52 -9.04 16.53
CA GLY A 103 -1.11 -9.41 16.69
C GLY A 103 -0.85 -10.88 16.35
N LEU A 104 -1.76 -11.77 16.75
CA LEU A 104 -1.71 -13.19 16.41
C LEU A 104 -1.80 -13.41 14.89
N LEU A 105 -2.85 -12.89 14.25
CA LEU A 105 -3.07 -13.09 12.81
C LEU A 105 -1.94 -12.53 11.96
N LEU A 106 -1.42 -11.36 12.35
CA LEU A 106 -0.28 -10.74 11.71
C LEU A 106 1.00 -11.56 11.89
N SER A 107 1.21 -12.15 13.08
CA SER A 107 2.35 -13.03 13.33
C SER A 107 2.26 -14.33 12.53
N ALA A 108 1.06 -14.91 12.42
CA ALA A 108 0.82 -16.12 11.64
C ALA A 108 1.07 -15.85 10.15
N PHE A 109 0.61 -14.72 9.65
CA PHE A 109 0.85 -14.30 8.28
C PHE A 109 2.35 -14.06 8.02
N SER A 110 3.02 -13.34 8.92
CA SER A 110 4.46 -13.08 8.82
C SER A 110 5.29 -14.36 8.84
N ALA A 111 4.93 -15.33 9.68
CA ALA A 111 5.59 -16.63 9.77
C ALA A 111 5.44 -17.45 8.48
N VAL A 112 4.23 -17.49 7.90
CA VAL A 112 4.00 -18.18 6.62
C VAL A 112 4.80 -17.50 5.51
N LEU A 113 4.70 -16.18 5.35
CA LEU A 113 5.49 -15.47 4.33
C LEU A 113 7.00 -15.67 4.52
N SER A 114 7.47 -15.72 5.77
CA SER A 114 8.86 -16.00 6.14
C SER A 114 9.28 -17.41 5.70
N ALA A 115 8.44 -18.42 5.91
CA ALA A 115 8.69 -19.81 5.54
C ALA A 115 8.75 -20.06 4.03
N TRP A 116 8.08 -19.22 3.24
CA TRP A 116 8.08 -19.26 1.77
C TRP A 116 9.02 -18.25 1.12
N SER A 117 9.60 -17.33 1.90
CA SER A 117 10.54 -16.33 1.40
C SER A 117 11.95 -16.88 1.34
N SER A 118 12.77 -16.31 0.45
CA SER A 118 14.21 -16.62 0.38
C SER A 118 15.01 -16.21 1.63
N ALA A 119 14.42 -15.41 2.51
CA ALA A 119 15.00 -14.90 3.74
C ALA A 119 13.92 -14.84 4.83
N PRO A 120 14.26 -15.16 6.10
CA PRO A 120 13.26 -15.26 7.16
C PRO A 120 12.78 -13.88 7.66
N GLU A 121 13.61 -12.85 7.54
CA GLU A 121 13.29 -11.48 7.96
C GLU A 121 12.61 -10.72 6.82
N LEU A 122 11.54 -10.00 7.14
CA LEU A 122 10.73 -9.29 6.14
C LEU A 122 10.02 -8.07 6.72
N THR A 123 9.66 -7.12 5.86
CA THR A 123 8.84 -5.96 6.22
C THR A 123 7.49 -6.03 5.52
N LEU A 124 6.41 -5.93 6.29
CA LEU A 124 5.03 -5.85 5.80
C LEU A 124 4.55 -4.41 5.79
N ASN A 125 3.66 -4.08 4.84
CA ASN A 125 2.94 -2.82 4.82
C ASN A 125 1.57 -3.01 5.46
N LEU A 126 1.33 -2.37 6.59
CA LEU A 126 0.05 -2.47 7.28
C LEU A 126 -0.88 -1.34 6.87
N THR A 127 -2.11 -1.68 6.56
CA THR A 127 -3.20 -0.72 6.38
C THR A 127 -3.98 -0.62 7.68
N LEU A 128 -3.98 0.57 8.27
CA LEU A 128 -4.63 0.87 9.54
C LEU A 128 -5.81 1.81 9.30
N ILE A 129 -6.86 1.64 10.10
CA ILE A 129 -7.95 2.61 10.19
C ILE A 129 -7.59 3.58 11.32
N ASP A 130 -7.11 4.76 10.96
CA ASP A 130 -6.69 5.81 11.89
C ASP A 130 -7.69 6.98 11.91
N ARG A 131 -8.83 6.68 12.52
CA ARG A 131 -9.87 7.66 12.82
C ARG A 131 -9.72 8.11 14.27
N GLN A 132 -9.03 9.22 14.47
CA GLN A 132 -8.86 9.78 15.82
C GLN A 132 -10.16 10.40 16.33
N PRO A 133 -10.47 10.28 17.64
CA PRO A 133 -11.71 10.78 18.24
C PRO A 133 -11.68 12.31 18.45
N LEU A 134 -11.45 13.08 17.39
CA LEU A 134 -11.29 14.55 17.43
C LEU A 134 -12.63 15.30 17.48
N HIS A 135 -13.74 14.61 17.22
CA HIS A 135 -15.10 15.14 17.31
C HIS A 135 -16.07 14.00 17.62
N THR A 136 -17.13 14.29 18.37
CA THR A 136 -18.22 13.35 18.71
C THR A 136 -18.94 12.70 17.52
N HIS A 137 -18.86 13.28 16.32
CA HIS A 137 -19.51 12.77 15.11
C HIS A 137 -18.53 12.08 14.16
N ILE A 138 -17.24 12.00 14.51
CA ILE A 138 -16.22 11.53 13.57
C ILE A 138 -16.48 10.10 13.09
N ASP A 139 -17.08 9.27 13.94
CA ASP A 139 -17.41 7.88 13.60
C ASP A 139 -18.48 7.73 12.52
N ARG A 140 -19.20 8.81 12.21
CA ARG A 140 -20.25 8.90 11.20
C ARG A 140 -19.76 9.55 9.90
N VAL A 141 -18.56 10.12 9.90
CA VAL A 141 -18.03 10.83 8.74
C VAL A 141 -17.52 9.83 7.69
N LEU A 142 -17.94 10.05 6.44
CA LEU A 142 -17.35 9.41 5.27
C LEU A 142 -16.05 10.12 4.89
N GLY A 143 -14.97 9.35 4.78
CA GLY A 143 -13.66 9.86 4.42
C GLY A 143 -12.58 8.78 4.39
N ASP A 144 -11.40 9.16 3.94
CA ASP A 144 -10.23 8.28 3.93
C ASP A 144 -9.45 8.41 5.25
N PHE A 145 -9.74 7.49 6.17
CA PHE A 145 -9.06 7.39 7.47
C PHE A 145 -7.89 6.41 7.41
N THR A 146 -7.46 6.02 6.22
CA THR A 146 -6.40 5.03 6.06
C THR A 146 -5.05 5.62 6.44
N SER A 147 -4.29 4.92 7.26
CA SER A 147 -2.88 5.18 7.47
C SER A 147 -2.06 3.93 7.20
N LEU A 148 -0.80 4.13 6.83
CA LEU A 148 0.13 3.04 6.50
C LEU A 148 1.20 2.93 7.57
N LEU A 149 1.66 1.71 7.84
CA LEU A 149 2.75 1.43 8.77
C LEU A 149 3.65 0.31 8.22
N LEU A 150 4.96 0.53 8.17
CA LEU A 150 5.90 -0.55 7.86
C LEU A 150 6.23 -1.32 9.13
N LEU A 151 5.99 -2.63 9.13
CA LEU A 151 6.26 -3.49 10.27
C LEU A 151 7.29 -4.56 9.92
N ALA A 152 8.38 -4.59 10.66
CA ALA A 152 9.44 -5.58 10.47
C ALA A 152 9.20 -6.84 11.30
N TRP A 153 9.29 -7.99 10.65
CA TRP A 153 9.33 -9.32 11.23
C TRP A 153 10.78 -9.81 11.32
N HIS A 154 11.20 -10.15 12.54
CA HIS A 154 12.48 -10.80 12.83
C HIS A 154 12.17 -12.05 13.66
N PRO A 155 12.01 -13.22 13.02
CA PRO A 155 11.64 -14.43 13.73
C PRO A 155 12.77 -14.91 14.63
N THR A 156 12.40 -15.54 15.73
CA THR A 156 13.28 -16.40 16.53
C THR A 156 12.94 -17.86 16.25
N ALA A 157 13.70 -18.79 16.84
CA ALA A 157 13.38 -20.21 16.74
C ALA A 157 12.04 -20.58 17.40
N ASP A 158 11.56 -19.77 18.35
CA ASP A 158 10.33 -20.00 19.12
C ASP A 158 9.15 -19.22 18.51
N TRP A 159 8.03 -19.89 18.27
CA TRP A 159 6.84 -19.27 17.68
C TRP A 159 6.28 -18.18 18.58
N LEU A 160 6.04 -18.48 19.85
CA LEU A 160 5.36 -17.58 20.77
C LEU A 160 6.20 -16.31 21.01
N GLY A 161 7.50 -16.47 21.24
CA GLY A 161 8.44 -15.38 21.38
C GLY A 161 8.50 -14.50 20.13
N SER A 162 8.48 -15.10 18.93
CA SER A 162 8.41 -14.35 17.67
C SER A 162 7.13 -13.51 17.56
N ALA A 163 5.98 -14.10 17.89
CA ALA A 163 4.69 -13.41 17.86
C ALA A 163 4.61 -12.26 18.87
N GLN A 164 5.09 -12.49 20.10
CA GLN A 164 5.15 -11.46 21.15
C GLN A 164 6.09 -10.31 20.76
N ASN A 165 7.25 -10.63 20.18
CA ASN A 165 8.18 -9.62 19.68
C ASN A 165 7.55 -8.76 18.57
N LEU A 166 6.86 -9.38 17.61
CA LEU A 166 6.16 -8.65 16.55
C LEU A 166 5.06 -7.75 17.10
N GLN A 167 4.28 -8.22 18.08
CA GLN A 167 3.25 -7.38 18.70
C GLN A 167 3.85 -6.19 19.46
N GLN A 168 4.89 -6.42 20.26
CA GLN A 168 5.59 -5.34 20.96
C GLN A 168 6.18 -4.33 19.97
N ARG A 169 6.71 -4.83 18.85
CA ARG A 169 7.19 -4.02 17.73
C ARG A 169 6.07 -3.15 17.16
N LEU A 170 4.93 -3.76 16.83
CA LEU A 170 3.74 -3.09 16.32
C LEU A 170 3.29 -1.96 17.26
N TRP A 171 3.25 -2.20 18.57
CA TRP A 171 2.84 -1.18 19.54
C TRP A 171 3.80 0.01 19.58
N ARG A 172 5.12 -0.25 19.56
CA ARG A 172 6.13 0.82 19.50
C ARG A 172 6.04 1.62 18.20
N ASP A 173 5.79 0.96 17.09
CA ASP A 173 5.64 1.58 15.77
C ASP A 173 4.35 2.41 15.67
N LEU A 174 3.23 1.91 16.21
CA LEU A 174 1.97 2.63 16.31
C LEU A 174 2.09 3.89 17.17
N ALA A 175 2.88 3.87 18.24
CA ALA A 175 3.13 5.05 19.07
C ALA A 175 3.86 6.19 18.31
N GLN A 176 4.43 5.89 17.13
CA GLN A 176 5.15 6.85 16.29
C GLN A 176 4.50 7.02 14.91
N ARG A 177 3.23 6.63 14.76
CA ARG A 177 2.48 6.62 13.48
C ARG A 177 2.23 7.99 12.86
N ASP A 178 2.37 9.06 13.63
CA ASP A 178 2.27 10.44 13.12
C ASP A 178 3.32 10.75 12.04
N HIS A 179 4.42 9.99 12.05
CA HIS A 179 5.38 10.00 10.95
C HIS A 179 4.91 9.04 9.86
N SER A 180 4.20 9.60 8.88
CA SER A 180 3.63 8.87 7.74
C SER A 180 4.59 7.85 7.13
N ALA A 181 4.15 6.59 6.99
CA ALA A 181 4.93 5.56 6.31
C ALA A 181 5.27 5.90 4.86
N ILE A 182 4.53 6.81 4.21
CA ILE A 182 4.90 7.33 2.88
C ILE A 182 6.23 8.09 2.96
N ARG A 183 6.49 8.83 4.05
CA ARG A 183 7.79 9.49 4.27
C ARG A 183 8.89 8.47 4.52
N VAL A 184 8.59 7.41 5.29
CA VAL A 184 9.52 6.30 5.54
C VAL A 184 9.88 5.59 4.23
N MET A 185 8.89 5.20 3.42
CA MET A 185 9.10 4.58 2.09
C MET A 185 9.86 5.50 1.14
N ARG A 186 9.60 6.81 1.17
CA ARG A 186 10.35 7.78 0.37
C ARG A 186 11.81 7.88 0.81
N GLU A 187 12.07 7.90 2.11
CA GLU A 187 13.43 7.93 2.64
C GLU A 187 14.17 6.61 2.35
N LEU A 188 13.49 5.46 2.46
CA LEU A 188 13.99 4.16 1.98
C LEU A 188 14.35 4.22 0.49
N ALA A 189 13.47 4.78 -0.36
CA ALA A 189 13.73 4.91 -1.79
C ALA A 189 14.95 5.81 -2.07
N SER A 190 15.10 6.90 -1.34
CA SER A 190 16.23 7.82 -1.48
C SER A 190 17.56 7.20 -1.04
N ARG A 191 17.56 6.31 -0.05
CA ARG A 191 18.78 5.68 0.49
C ARG A 191 19.18 4.42 -0.28
N HIS A 192 18.20 3.57 -0.59
CA HIS A 192 18.40 2.20 -1.06
C HIS A 192 17.76 1.91 -2.43
N GLY A 193 17.22 2.93 -3.10
CA GLY A 193 16.59 2.82 -4.41
C GLY A 193 15.10 2.43 -4.36
N LEU A 194 14.42 2.66 -5.48
CA LEU A 194 12.96 2.49 -5.62
C LEU A 194 12.46 1.09 -5.28
N ALA A 195 13.21 0.05 -5.68
CA ALA A 195 12.82 -1.34 -5.42
C ALA A 195 12.73 -1.66 -3.92
N ALA A 196 13.57 -1.04 -3.09
CA ALA A 196 13.56 -1.24 -1.64
C ALA A 196 12.32 -0.64 -0.95
N ALA A 197 11.64 0.31 -1.60
CA ALA A 197 10.49 1.01 -1.05
C ALA A 197 9.12 0.44 -1.48
N GLN A 198 9.07 -0.52 -2.41
CA GLN A 198 7.83 -0.97 -3.04
C GLN A 198 6.89 -1.76 -2.13
N MET A 199 7.35 -2.22 -0.94
CA MET A 199 6.58 -2.88 0.14
C MET A 199 5.20 -3.46 -0.29
N PRO A 200 5.19 -4.46 -1.19
CA PRO A 200 4.02 -4.82 -2.00
C PRO A 200 3.13 -5.88 -1.34
N VAL A 201 3.47 -6.32 -0.14
CA VAL A 201 2.67 -7.27 0.64
C VAL A 201 1.99 -6.50 1.77
N VAL A 202 0.67 -6.44 1.68
CA VAL A 202 -0.17 -5.64 2.56
C VAL A 202 -0.92 -6.53 3.55
N PHE A 203 -1.05 -6.05 4.78
CA PHE A 203 -1.94 -6.63 5.77
C PHE A 203 -2.92 -5.58 6.29
N THR A 204 -4.21 -5.88 6.20
CA THR A 204 -5.30 -5.00 6.59
C THR A 204 -6.14 -5.69 7.66
N SER A 205 -6.11 -5.18 8.90
CA SER A 205 -6.99 -5.68 9.97
C SER A 205 -8.13 -4.70 10.23
N ALA A 206 -9.36 -5.17 10.01
CA ALA A 206 -10.59 -4.49 10.41
C ALA A 206 -11.23 -5.11 11.66
N LEU A 207 -10.46 -5.88 12.44
CA LEU A 207 -10.93 -6.46 13.71
C LEU A 207 -11.22 -5.35 14.74
N GLY A 208 -12.28 -5.55 15.53
CA GLY A 208 -12.68 -4.61 16.59
C GLY A 208 -13.38 -3.34 16.09
N PHE A 209 -13.56 -3.16 14.77
CA PHE A 209 -14.34 -2.07 14.19
C PHE A 209 -15.84 -2.37 14.07
N ASP A 210 -16.28 -3.55 14.50
CA ASP A 210 -17.67 -3.96 14.35
C ASP A 210 -18.49 -3.81 15.64
N LYS A 211 -19.65 -3.17 15.49
CA LYS A 211 -20.82 -3.30 16.37
C LYS A 211 -21.82 -4.28 15.73
N GLY A 212 -21.34 -5.45 15.30
CA GLY A 212 -22.12 -6.58 14.81
C GLY A 212 -22.97 -6.39 13.54
N ARG A 213 -22.63 -5.47 12.61
CA ARG A 213 -23.43 -5.28 11.38
C ARG A 213 -22.63 -5.29 10.07
N PHE A 214 -21.30 -5.34 10.11
CA PHE A 214 -20.56 -5.38 8.85
C PHE A 214 -20.67 -6.75 8.15
N MET A 215 -21.24 -6.73 6.93
CA MET A 215 -21.43 -7.93 6.10
C MET A 215 -22.23 -9.05 6.78
N ALA A 216 -23.02 -8.71 7.81
CA ALA A 216 -23.93 -9.65 8.44
C ALA A 216 -24.89 -10.26 7.40
N GLN A 217 -25.19 -11.55 7.51
CA GLN A 217 -26.16 -12.24 6.66
C GLN A 217 -27.55 -11.62 6.76
N SER A 218 -27.85 -10.98 7.89
CA SER A 218 -29.10 -10.25 8.12
C SER A 218 -29.21 -8.93 7.35
N SER A 219 -28.13 -8.42 6.74
CA SER A 219 -28.19 -7.18 5.96
C SER A 219 -28.74 -7.43 4.55
N TRP A 220 -29.71 -6.62 4.15
CA TRP A 220 -30.28 -6.62 2.80
C TRP A 220 -29.27 -6.18 1.73
N LEU A 221 -28.29 -5.34 2.10
CA LEU A 221 -27.20 -4.89 1.23
C LEU A 221 -25.90 -5.68 1.46
N LYS A 222 -26.01 -6.94 1.91
CA LYS A 222 -24.86 -7.82 2.11
C LYS A 222 -24.03 -7.92 0.81
N PRO A 223 -22.74 -7.53 0.84
CA PRO A 223 -21.89 -7.70 -0.33
C PRO A 223 -21.71 -9.20 -0.66
N VAL A 224 -21.96 -9.58 -1.91
CA VAL A 224 -21.87 -10.96 -2.41
C VAL A 224 -20.51 -11.28 -3.05
N TRP A 225 -19.78 -10.24 -3.46
CA TRP A 225 -18.46 -10.35 -4.07
C TRP A 225 -17.68 -9.06 -3.83
N GLY A 226 -16.35 -9.18 -3.76
CA GLY A 226 -15.44 -8.06 -3.71
C GLY A 226 -14.01 -8.52 -3.98
N ILE A 227 -13.18 -7.61 -4.46
CA ILE A 227 -11.73 -7.82 -4.62
C ILE A 227 -11.03 -6.46 -4.48
N SER A 228 -9.96 -6.40 -3.71
CA SER A 228 -9.13 -5.20 -3.61
C SER A 228 -8.09 -5.18 -4.73
N GLN A 229 -7.98 -4.06 -5.41
CA GLN A 229 -6.98 -3.84 -6.46
C GLN A 229 -6.21 -2.57 -6.15
N THR A 230 -5.13 -2.72 -5.40
CA THR A 230 -4.28 -1.60 -4.99
C THR A 230 -3.06 -1.57 -5.90
N PRO A 231 -2.77 -0.43 -6.57
CA PRO A 231 -1.56 -0.30 -7.36
C PRO A 231 -0.31 -0.67 -6.55
N GLN A 232 0.63 -1.37 -7.17
CA GLN A 232 1.90 -1.82 -6.58
C GLN A 232 1.79 -2.86 -5.47
N VAL A 233 0.58 -3.29 -5.10
CA VAL A 233 0.37 -4.39 -4.15
C VAL A 233 0.28 -5.70 -4.92
N TRP A 234 1.09 -6.68 -4.52
CA TRP A 234 1.10 -8.02 -5.10
C TRP A 234 0.17 -8.97 -4.36
N LEU A 235 0.08 -8.80 -3.05
CA LEU A 235 -0.70 -9.61 -2.14
C LEU A 235 -1.26 -8.72 -1.02
N ASP A 236 -2.58 -8.64 -0.92
CA ASP A 236 -3.28 -7.95 0.16
C ASP A 236 -4.04 -8.98 1.01
N HIS A 237 -3.64 -9.10 2.27
CA HIS A 237 -4.33 -9.93 3.24
C HIS A 237 -5.25 -9.09 4.11
N GLN A 238 -6.56 -9.33 4.00
CA GLN A 238 -7.57 -8.67 4.83
C GLN A 238 -8.16 -9.64 5.84
N VAL A 239 -8.33 -9.17 7.08
CA VAL A 239 -9.02 -9.90 8.16
C VAL A 239 -10.10 -9.04 8.80
N TYR A 240 -11.27 -9.64 9.03
CA TYR A 240 -12.41 -9.00 9.70
C TYR A 240 -13.28 -10.05 10.40
N GLU A 241 -14.10 -9.60 11.33
CA GLU A 241 -15.10 -10.46 11.99
C GLU A 241 -16.46 -10.21 11.36
N SER A 242 -17.23 -11.27 11.13
CA SER A 242 -18.61 -11.18 10.65
C SER A 242 -19.41 -12.30 11.28
N GLU A 243 -20.46 -11.95 12.03
CA GLU A 243 -21.32 -12.91 12.75
C GLU A 243 -20.56 -13.84 13.71
N GLY A 244 -19.47 -13.34 14.30
CA GLY A 244 -18.61 -14.11 15.20
C GLY A 244 -17.57 -14.97 14.47
N ASP A 245 -17.69 -15.20 13.17
CA ASP A 245 -16.67 -15.88 12.37
C ASP A 245 -15.51 -14.93 12.06
N LEU A 246 -14.28 -15.45 12.08
CA LEU A 246 -13.14 -14.77 11.49
C LEU A 246 -13.17 -15.01 9.98
N CYS A 247 -13.26 -13.93 9.20
CA CYS A 247 -13.16 -13.94 7.75
C CYS A 247 -11.76 -13.48 7.33
N LEU A 248 -11.14 -14.21 6.41
CA LEU A 248 -9.81 -13.91 5.86
C LEU A 248 -9.83 -13.97 4.34
N ASN A 249 -9.27 -12.94 3.69
CA ASN A 249 -9.12 -12.86 2.25
C ASN A 249 -7.66 -12.57 1.88
N TRP A 250 -7.17 -13.20 0.83
CA TRP A 250 -5.94 -12.86 0.11
C TRP A 250 -6.31 -12.44 -1.31
N ASP A 251 -6.07 -11.17 -1.64
CA ASP A 251 -6.15 -10.67 -3.01
C ASP A 251 -4.75 -10.60 -3.61
N ALA A 252 -4.50 -11.38 -4.65
CA ALA A 252 -3.17 -11.50 -5.24
C ALA A 252 -3.18 -11.20 -6.74
N VAL A 253 -2.09 -10.62 -7.25
CA VAL A 253 -1.89 -10.44 -8.69
C VAL A 253 -1.66 -11.81 -9.33
N GLU A 254 -2.65 -12.28 -10.11
CA GLU A 254 -2.71 -13.62 -10.69
C GLU A 254 -1.44 -13.99 -11.48
N ALA A 255 -0.94 -13.05 -12.28
CA ALA A 255 0.22 -13.28 -13.14
C ALA A 255 1.55 -13.46 -12.38
N LEU A 256 1.62 -12.99 -11.13
CA LEU A 256 2.84 -13.04 -10.33
C LEU A 256 3.05 -14.37 -9.63
N PHE A 257 1.98 -15.08 -9.30
CA PHE A 257 2.07 -16.29 -8.49
C PHE A 257 1.77 -17.54 -9.30
N ASP A 258 2.43 -18.62 -8.93
CA ASP A 258 1.95 -19.94 -9.30
C ASP A 258 0.67 -20.25 -8.49
N PRO A 259 -0.43 -20.68 -9.12
CA PRO A 259 -1.70 -20.90 -8.43
C PRO A 259 -1.58 -21.92 -7.29
N ASP A 260 -0.80 -22.99 -7.48
CA ASP A 260 -0.64 -24.04 -6.48
C ASP A 260 0.24 -23.55 -5.34
N VAL A 261 1.27 -22.75 -5.62
CA VAL A 261 2.11 -22.12 -4.60
C VAL A 261 1.32 -21.11 -3.77
N LEU A 262 0.55 -20.23 -4.41
CA LEU A 262 -0.30 -19.25 -3.71
C LEU A 262 -1.32 -19.95 -2.81
N ARG A 263 -1.95 -21.02 -3.33
CA ARG A 263 -2.90 -21.84 -2.57
C ARG A 263 -2.22 -22.56 -1.40
N ALA A 264 -1.05 -23.15 -1.60
CA ALA A 264 -0.31 -23.82 -0.53
C ALA A 264 0.11 -22.85 0.59
N MET A 265 0.53 -21.62 0.25
CA MET A 265 0.79 -20.57 1.24
C MET A 265 -0.47 -20.23 2.04
N PHE A 266 -1.59 -20.04 1.36
CA PHE A 266 -2.88 -19.72 1.99
C PHE A 266 -3.36 -20.86 2.90
N ASP A 267 -3.32 -22.10 2.43
CA ASP A 267 -3.74 -23.29 3.17
C ASP A 267 -2.85 -23.52 4.40
N GLN A 268 -1.54 -23.23 4.31
CA GLN A 268 -0.64 -23.28 5.46
C GLN A 268 -0.99 -22.20 6.51
N TYR A 269 -1.39 -21.00 6.08
CA TYR A 269 -1.88 -19.96 6.97
C TYR A 269 -3.18 -20.40 7.69
N VAL A 270 -4.15 -20.94 6.97
CA VAL A 270 -5.39 -21.47 7.55
C VAL A 270 -5.09 -22.60 8.55
N SER A 271 -4.31 -23.59 8.12
CA SER A 271 -3.94 -24.75 8.95
C SER A 271 -3.22 -24.33 10.23
N LEU A 272 -2.38 -23.29 10.17
CA LEU A 272 -1.71 -22.72 11.33
C LEU A 272 -2.72 -22.15 12.34
N LEU A 273 -3.70 -21.37 11.88
CA LEU A 273 -4.74 -20.80 12.75
C LEU A 273 -5.59 -21.90 13.39
N GLU A 274 -6.01 -22.89 12.61
CA GLU A 274 -6.78 -24.04 13.11
C GLU A 274 -5.98 -24.83 14.14
N ARG A 275 -4.71 -25.14 13.86
CA ARG A 275 -3.84 -25.86 14.79
C ARG A 275 -3.66 -25.10 16.11
N LEU A 276 -3.46 -23.79 16.06
CA LEU A 276 -3.34 -22.95 17.26
C LEU A 276 -4.66 -22.85 18.05
N ALA A 277 -5.80 -23.05 17.40
CA ALA A 277 -7.12 -23.04 18.04
C ALA A 277 -7.44 -24.39 18.72
N GLU A 278 -6.96 -25.49 18.16
CA GLU A 278 -7.31 -26.85 18.58
C GLU A 278 -6.26 -27.52 19.48
N ASP A 279 -4.98 -27.19 19.32
CA ASP A 279 -3.88 -27.79 20.07
C ASP A 279 -3.13 -26.74 20.92
N PRO A 280 -3.38 -26.68 22.26
CA PRO A 280 -2.66 -25.78 23.15
C PRO A 280 -1.14 -26.02 23.21
N GLN A 281 -0.67 -27.25 22.92
CA GLN A 281 0.76 -27.57 22.90
C GLN A 281 1.47 -26.98 21.68
N ALA A 282 0.75 -26.76 20.57
CA ALA A 282 1.28 -26.16 19.36
C ALA A 282 1.93 -24.79 19.59
N TRP A 283 1.45 -24.05 20.60
CA TRP A 283 1.98 -22.74 20.98
C TRP A 283 3.41 -22.77 21.53
N GLY A 284 3.87 -23.91 22.05
CA GLY A 284 5.23 -24.11 22.54
C GLY A 284 6.18 -24.76 21.54
N LEU A 285 5.72 -24.98 20.29
CA LEU A 285 6.57 -25.54 19.24
C LEU A 285 7.51 -24.48 18.67
N SER A 286 8.64 -24.96 18.14
CA SER A 286 9.50 -24.10 17.34
C SER A 286 8.79 -23.62 16.08
N LEU A 287 9.21 -22.45 15.57
CA LEU A 287 8.64 -21.86 14.37
C LEU A 287 8.69 -22.82 13.17
N ALA A 288 9.80 -23.55 12.99
CA ALA A 288 9.98 -24.49 11.88
C ALA A 288 9.10 -25.76 12.00
N GLN A 289 8.76 -26.19 13.22
CA GLN A 289 7.83 -27.31 13.44
C GLN A 289 6.37 -26.90 13.22
N LEU A 290 6.06 -25.65 13.53
CA LEU A 290 4.72 -25.11 13.42
C LEU A 290 4.40 -24.66 12.00
N VAL A 291 5.38 -24.03 11.33
CA VAL A 291 5.32 -23.52 9.96
C VAL A 291 6.53 -24.05 9.18
N PRO A 292 6.44 -25.26 8.61
CA PRO A 292 7.51 -25.82 7.80
C PRO A 292 7.83 -24.97 6.57
N HIS A 293 9.09 -25.00 6.12
CA HIS A 293 9.51 -24.30 4.91
C HIS A 293 8.70 -24.75 3.68
N GLY A 294 8.22 -23.75 2.94
CA GLY A 294 7.55 -23.97 1.67
C GLY A 294 8.52 -24.46 0.60
N HIS A 295 8.08 -25.39 -0.24
CA HIS A 295 8.87 -25.89 -1.36
C HIS A 295 8.20 -25.38 -2.64
N PRO A 296 8.65 -24.25 -3.21
CA PRO A 296 8.15 -23.82 -4.51
C PRO A 296 8.45 -24.90 -5.56
N GLY A 297 7.45 -25.24 -6.38
CA GLY A 297 7.60 -26.23 -7.45
C GLY A 297 8.68 -25.85 -8.48
N ALA A 298 9.05 -26.78 -9.36
CA ALA A 298 10.15 -26.62 -10.31
C ALA A 298 9.99 -25.44 -11.29
N ASP A 299 8.75 -24.99 -11.54
CA ASP A 299 8.41 -23.93 -12.51
C ASP A 299 8.43 -22.51 -11.93
N VAL A 300 8.82 -22.35 -10.65
CA VAL A 300 8.98 -21.05 -10.02
C VAL A 300 10.34 -20.47 -10.38
N ALA A 301 10.40 -19.16 -10.68
CA ALA A 301 11.68 -18.49 -10.84
C ALA A 301 12.54 -18.71 -9.59
N PRO A 302 13.87 -18.92 -9.72
CA PRO A 302 14.73 -19.13 -8.56
C PRO A 302 14.51 -18.02 -7.54
N LEU A 303 14.24 -18.40 -6.29
CA LEU A 303 14.06 -17.45 -5.20
C LEU A 303 15.20 -16.42 -5.24
N PRO A 304 14.90 -15.11 -5.25
CA PRO A 304 15.95 -14.10 -5.35
C PRO A 304 16.92 -14.28 -4.19
N ARG A 305 18.22 -14.47 -4.49
CA ARG A 305 19.21 -14.72 -3.44
C ARG A 305 19.18 -13.60 -2.39
N PRO A 306 19.49 -13.90 -1.11
CA PRO A 306 19.73 -12.92 -0.07
C PRO A 306 20.76 -11.86 -0.49
N GLN A 307 20.34 -10.78 -1.16
CA GLN A 307 21.16 -9.58 -1.30
C GLN A 307 20.85 -8.66 -0.11
N PRO A 308 21.86 -8.13 0.59
CA PRO A 308 21.66 -7.02 1.52
C PRO A 308 20.88 -5.90 0.82
N LEU A 309 20.15 -5.07 1.57
CA LEU A 309 19.69 -3.79 1.01
C LEU A 309 20.88 -3.14 0.30
N PRO A 310 20.71 -2.61 -0.93
CA PRO A 310 21.78 -1.92 -1.62
C PRO A 310 22.44 -0.93 -0.65
N LEU A 311 23.77 -0.93 -0.62
CA LEU A 311 24.53 0.04 0.17
C LEU A 311 23.94 1.43 -0.09
N PRO A 312 23.84 2.30 0.94
CA PRO A 312 23.37 3.66 0.76
C PRO A 312 24.03 4.24 -0.48
N LEU A 313 23.23 4.73 -1.42
CA LEU A 313 23.77 5.27 -2.67
C LEU A 313 24.90 6.24 -2.30
N PRO A 314 26.15 6.01 -2.73
CA PRO A 314 27.20 7.00 -2.54
C PRO A 314 26.71 8.32 -3.13
N HIS A 315 27.12 9.45 -2.56
CA HIS A 315 26.89 10.75 -3.20
C HIS A 315 27.46 10.68 -4.61
N GLU A 316 26.60 10.41 -5.59
CA GLU A 316 27.05 10.17 -6.95
C GLU A 316 27.73 11.45 -7.45
N PRO A 317 28.90 11.33 -8.09
CA PRO A 317 29.59 12.48 -8.66
C PRO A 317 28.64 13.21 -9.62
N GLU A 318 28.71 14.54 -9.62
CA GLU A 318 27.85 15.42 -10.40
C GLU A 318 27.95 15.14 -11.90
N GLN A 319 27.15 14.21 -12.41
CA GLN A 319 26.90 14.08 -13.84
C GLN A 319 26.09 15.29 -14.30
N GLN A 320 26.54 15.88 -15.41
CA GLN A 320 25.96 17.04 -16.09
C GLN A 320 24.45 16.83 -16.27
N THR A 321 23.67 17.52 -15.45
CA THR A 321 22.21 17.55 -15.55
C THR A 321 21.85 18.74 -16.41
N ASP A 322 20.96 18.58 -17.38
CA ASP A 322 20.49 19.68 -18.21
C ASP A 322 19.79 20.73 -17.33
N GLU A 323 20.46 21.87 -17.11
CA GLU A 323 19.94 22.97 -16.30
C GLU A 323 18.65 23.56 -16.88
N GLN A 324 18.46 23.50 -18.21
CA GLN A 324 17.22 23.98 -18.84
C GLN A 324 16.03 23.09 -18.44
N LEU A 325 16.23 21.77 -18.38
CA LEU A 325 15.18 20.83 -17.99
C LEU A 325 14.84 20.97 -16.49
N VAL A 326 15.84 21.22 -15.65
CA VAL A 326 15.62 21.52 -14.23
C VAL A 326 14.76 22.78 -14.06
N ASP A 327 15.06 23.84 -14.79
CA ASP A 327 14.26 25.08 -14.74
C ASP A 327 12.84 24.90 -15.28
N GLN A 328 12.65 24.10 -16.33
CA GLN A 328 11.32 23.74 -16.84
C GLN A 328 10.48 23.02 -15.78
N ILE A 329 11.07 22.04 -15.08
CA ILE A 329 10.39 21.31 -14.00
C ILE A 329 10.07 22.23 -12.82
N ARG A 330 10.98 23.14 -12.45
CA ARG A 330 10.74 24.14 -11.40
C ARG A 330 9.61 25.10 -11.77
N HIS A 331 9.54 25.50 -13.04
CA HIS A 331 8.46 26.35 -13.55
C HIS A 331 7.11 25.62 -13.51
N ALA A 332 7.05 24.40 -14.05
CA ALA A 332 5.85 23.57 -14.02
C ALA A 332 5.38 23.29 -12.58
N PHE A 333 6.32 23.04 -11.66
CA PHE A 333 6.04 22.90 -10.24
C PHE A 333 5.43 24.18 -9.65
N HIS A 334 6.00 25.34 -9.93
CA HIS A 334 5.48 26.62 -9.42
C HIS A 334 4.05 26.88 -9.89
N GLU A 335 3.74 26.61 -11.16
CA GLU A 335 2.40 26.81 -11.71
C GLU A 335 1.35 25.86 -11.11
N VAL A 336 1.73 24.63 -10.76
CA VAL A 336 0.80 23.63 -10.19
C VAL A 336 0.65 23.78 -8.68
N VAL A 337 1.76 24.03 -7.98
CA VAL A 337 1.79 24.03 -6.51
C VAL A 337 1.53 25.41 -5.93
N GLY A 338 1.79 26.47 -6.70
CA GLY A 338 1.68 27.89 -6.30
C GLY A 338 2.88 28.39 -5.48
N LEU A 339 3.85 27.51 -5.18
CA LEU A 339 5.03 27.80 -4.36
C LEU A 339 6.30 27.62 -5.19
N LYS A 340 7.33 28.42 -4.92
CA LYS A 340 8.64 28.29 -5.59
C LYS A 340 9.52 27.32 -4.82
N LEU A 341 10.18 26.43 -5.54
CA LEU A 341 11.26 25.61 -4.99
C LEU A 341 12.44 26.51 -4.65
N GLN A 342 12.85 26.53 -3.38
CA GLN A 342 14.00 27.28 -2.88
C GLN A 342 15.32 26.69 -3.41
N ASP A 343 15.37 25.37 -3.58
CA ASP A 343 16.49 24.63 -4.15
C ASP A 343 15.98 23.62 -5.20
N CYS A 344 16.73 23.42 -6.29
CA CYS A 344 16.50 22.36 -7.28
C CYS A 344 16.55 20.93 -6.70
N ARG A 345 17.23 20.75 -5.55
CA ARG A 345 17.25 19.50 -4.77
C ARG A 345 16.17 19.44 -3.69
N GLN A 346 15.39 20.51 -3.51
CA GLN A 346 14.30 20.53 -2.54
C GLN A 346 13.23 19.51 -2.96
N ASN A 347 12.81 18.69 -2.00
CA ASN A 347 11.77 17.71 -2.24
C ASN A 347 10.43 18.42 -2.54
N PHE A 348 9.73 17.97 -3.59
CA PHE A 348 8.45 18.54 -4.03
C PHE A 348 7.39 18.58 -2.92
N PHE A 349 7.35 17.58 -2.05
CA PHE A 349 6.39 17.53 -0.95
C PHE A 349 6.77 18.45 0.20
N ASP A 350 8.05 18.53 0.53
CA ASP A 350 8.55 19.47 1.55
C ASP A 350 8.34 20.92 1.09
N ALA A 351 8.31 21.14 -0.22
CA ALA A 351 7.93 22.40 -0.87
C ALA A 351 6.40 22.61 -0.99
N GLY A 352 5.57 21.74 -0.41
CA GLY A 352 4.12 21.92 -0.32
C GLY A 352 3.28 21.23 -1.41
N ALA A 353 3.86 20.32 -2.19
CA ALA A 353 3.09 19.45 -3.09
C ALA A 353 2.37 18.34 -2.31
N SER A 354 1.11 18.08 -2.68
CA SER A 354 0.36 16.89 -2.28
C SER A 354 0.39 15.84 -3.41
N SER A 355 -0.04 14.61 -3.14
CA SER A 355 -0.12 13.56 -4.17
C SER A 355 -0.98 13.98 -5.37
N LEU A 356 -2.09 14.70 -5.14
CA LEU A 356 -2.93 15.26 -6.20
C LEU A 356 -2.17 16.31 -7.03
N LYS A 357 -1.42 17.21 -6.37
CA LYS A 357 -0.60 18.21 -7.06
C LYS A 357 0.52 17.56 -7.88
N LEU A 358 1.07 16.43 -7.44
CA LEU A 358 2.04 15.69 -8.26
C LEU A 358 1.39 14.99 -9.45
N VAL A 359 0.17 14.47 -9.33
CA VAL A 359 -0.57 13.97 -10.50
C VAL A 359 -0.85 15.11 -11.49
N GLN A 360 -1.17 16.31 -11.01
CA GLN A 360 -1.32 17.49 -11.88
C GLN A 360 0.01 17.90 -12.54
N LEU A 361 1.12 17.84 -11.79
CA LEU A 361 2.46 18.08 -12.32
C LEU A 361 2.85 17.04 -13.38
N HIS A 362 2.51 15.76 -13.16
CA HIS A 362 2.67 14.68 -14.14
C HIS A 362 1.96 15.00 -15.45
N VAL A 363 0.68 15.33 -15.37
CA VAL A 363 -0.13 15.67 -16.55
C VAL A 363 0.48 16.86 -17.29
N LYS A 364 0.95 17.88 -16.56
CA LYS A 364 1.57 19.07 -17.15
C LYS A 364 2.89 18.76 -17.86
N LEU A 365 3.79 18.02 -17.22
CA LEU A 365 5.07 17.62 -17.82
C LEU A 365 4.86 16.70 -19.04
N THR A 366 3.86 15.83 -18.99
CA THR A 366 3.47 14.97 -20.12
C THR A 366 2.96 15.80 -21.31
N GLN A 367 2.17 16.85 -21.05
CA GLN A 367 1.71 17.81 -22.07
C GLN A 367 2.86 18.63 -22.67
N GLN A 368 3.92 18.89 -21.91
CA GLN A 368 5.12 19.62 -22.35
C GLN A 368 6.11 18.76 -23.17
N GLY A 369 5.80 17.49 -23.41
CA GLY A 369 6.58 16.62 -24.31
C GLY A 369 7.18 15.39 -23.62
N HIS A 370 7.11 15.27 -22.30
CA HIS A 370 7.64 14.13 -21.55
C HIS A 370 6.67 12.94 -21.50
N ARG A 371 6.27 12.43 -22.67
CA ARG A 371 5.21 11.40 -22.81
C ARG A 371 5.52 10.05 -22.18
N GLN A 372 6.78 9.78 -21.86
CA GLN A 372 7.21 8.54 -21.21
C GLN A 372 7.19 8.62 -19.68
N LEU A 373 7.03 9.82 -19.12
CA LEU A 373 6.99 10.02 -17.68
C LEU A 373 5.78 9.28 -17.08
N GLN A 374 6.02 8.40 -16.11
CA GLN A 374 4.95 7.77 -15.34
C GLN A 374 4.64 8.61 -14.11
N ALA A 375 3.41 8.55 -13.60
CA ALA A 375 3.05 9.27 -12.38
C ALA A 375 3.91 8.82 -11.18
N THR A 376 4.32 7.55 -11.17
CA THR A 376 5.23 6.94 -10.17
C THR A 376 6.61 7.57 -10.16
N ASP A 377 7.09 8.08 -11.30
CA ASP A 377 8.43 8.65 -11.43
C ASP A 377 8.57 9.94 -10.59
N LEU A 378 7.48 10.70 -10.42
CA LEU A 378 7.49 11.89 -9.55
C LEU A 378 7.64 11.55 -8.06
N PHE A 379 7.31 10.32 -7.67
CA PHE A 379 7.53 9.81 -6.32
C PHE A 379 8.93 9.23 -6.18
N GLY A 380 9.45 8.62 -7.25
CA GLY A 380 10.81 8.07 -7.31
C GLY A 380 11.92 9.11 -7.43
N TYR A 381 11.63 10.23 -8.10
CA TYR A 381 12.54 11.34 -8.31
C TYR A 381 11.93 12.65 -7.78
N PRO A 382 11.76 12.78 -6.45
CA PRO A 382 10.87 13.77 -5.87
C PRO A 382 11.49 15.16 -5.75
N ASN A 383 12.39 15.56 -6.65
CA ASN A 383 12.92 16.92 -6.77
C ASN A 383 13.28 17.22 -8.24
N ALA A 384 13.40 18.50 -8.58
CA ALA A 384 13.58 18.94 -9.97
C ALA A 384 14.87 18.38 -10.60
N ARG A 385 15.96 18.31 -9.83
CA ARG A 385 17.24 17.78 -10.29
C ARG A 385 17.18 16.27 -10.59
N ALA A 386 16.63 15.48 -9.66
CA ALA A 386 16.50 14.03 -9.80
C ALA A 386 15.56 13.67 -10.96
N LEU A 387 14.46 14.41 -11.11
CA LEU A 387 13.49 14.17 -12.18
C LEU A 387 14.06 14.53 -13.55
N ALA A 388 14.81 15.64 -13.66
CA ALA A 388 15.49 16.01 -14.89
C ALA A 388 16.48 14.93 -15.34
N ARG A 389 17.26 14.36 -14.41
CA ARG A 389 18.20 13.27 -14.73
C ARG A 389 17.50 12.04 -15.28
N HIS A 390 16.42 11.60 -14.63
CA HIS A 390 15.62 10.46 -15.09
C HIS A 390 15.11 10.70 -16.51
N LEU A 391 14.52 11.87 -16.74
CA LEU A 391 14.00 12.26 -18.05
C LEU A 391 15.08 12.33 -19.13
N SER A 392 16.26 12.86 -18.83
CA SER A 392 17.41 12.92 -19.75
C SER A 392 17.97 11.53 -20.09
N GLN A 393 17.95 10.58 -19.15
CA GLN A 393 18.41 9.20 -19.40
C GLN A 393 17.41 8.39 -20.23
N THR A 394 16.13 8.72 -20.17
CA THR A 394 15.08 8.09 -20.99
C THR A 394 14.90 8.70 -22.39
N GLN A 395 15.53 9.84 -22.70
CA GLN A 395 15.50 10.42 -24.06
C GLN A 395 16.67 9.89 -24.91
N PRO A 396 16.44 9.18 -26.02
CA PRO A 396 17.53 8.82 -26.93
C PRO A 396 18.06 10.07 -27.66
N ALA A 397 19.37 10.14 -27.81
CA ALA A 397 20.08 11.15 -28.58
C ALA A 397 19.76 11.02 -30.09
N ASN A 398 18.67 11.63 -30.55
CA ASN A 398 18.49 12.28 -31.87
C ASN A 398 17.00 12.51 -32.13
N ASP A 399 16.56 13.76 -31.98
CA ASP A 399 15.36 14.26 -32.65
C ASP A 399 15.69 15.56 -33.40
N THR A 400 16.76 15.51 -34.21
CA THR A 400 16.92 16.36 -35.39
C THR A 400 16.23 15.67 -36.56
N ARG A 401 14.91 15.77 -36.62
CA ARG A 401 14.12 15.67 -37.86
C ARG A 401 12.69 16.19 -37.63
N ASP A 402 12.55 17.48 -37.92
CA ASP A 402 11.39 18.11 -38.55
C ASP A 402 10.01 18.05 -37.87
N GLN A 403 9.68 19.15 -37.18
CA GLN A 403 8.35 19.74 -37.29
C GLN A 403 8.10 20.27 -38.73
N PRO A 404 6.84 20.46 -39.21
CA PRO A 404 5.58 20.22 -38.52
C PRO A 404 4.57 19.39 -39.34
N ARG A 405 4.11 18.27 -38.78
CA ARG A 405 2.86 17.57 -39.20
C ARG A 405 1.58 18.39 -38.98
N GLN A 406 1.66 19.59 -38.41
CA GLN A 406 0.53 20.51 -38.24
C GLN A 406 0.08 21.20 -39.54
N ALA A 407 0.95 21.36 -40.55
CA ALA A 407 0.55 21.97 -41.82
C ALA A 407 -0.36 21.05 -42.67
N GLN A 408 -0.21 19.72 -42.53
CA GLN A 408 -0.98 18.75 -43.32
C GLN A 408 -2.40 18.51 -42.76
N LEU A 409 -2.63 18.69 -41.45
CA LEU A 409 -3.96 18.56 -40.85
C LEU A 409 -4.85 19.77 -41.18
N THR A 410 -4.29 20.98 -41.23
CA THR A 410 -5.03 22.20 -41.58
C THR A 410 -5.41 22.22 -43.07
N GLN A 411 -4.55 21.71 -43.97
CA GLN A 411 -4.88 21.56 -45.40
C GLN A 411 -5.95 20.49 -45.67
N ARG A 412 -5.99 19.40 -44.87
CA ARG A 412 -6.97 18.32 -45.04
C ARG A 412 -8.36 18.74 -44.57
N ASN A 413 -8.46 19.57 -43.52
CA ASN A 413 -9.72 20.14 -43.05
C ASN A 413 -10.24 21.26 -43.97
N ALA A 414 -9.36 22.11 -44.52
CA ALA A 414 -9.76 23.13 -45.50
C ALA A 414 -10.29 22.54 -46.82
N ARG A 415 -9.78 21.38 -47.26
CA ARG A 415 -10.29 20.66 -48.45
C ARG A 415 -11.63 19.95 -48.21
N ARG A 416 -11.99 19.59 -46.97
CA ARG A 416 -13.30 19.02 -46.63
C ARG A 416 -14.42 20.07 -46.55
N LEU A 417 -14.11 21.27 -46.05
CA LEU A 417 -15.07 22.38 -45.97
C LEU A 417 -15.41 23.01 -47.33
N ARG A 418 -14.50 22.94 -48.32
CA ARG A 418 -14.79 23.42 -49.69
C ARG A 418 -15.65 22.46 -50.54
N ARG A 419 -15.83 21.20 -50.13
CA ARG A 419 -16.68 20.20 -50.82
C ARG A 419 -18.10 20.09 -50.25
N SER A 420 -18.43 20.84 -49.20
CA SER A 420 -19.71 20.78 -48.50
C SER A 420 -20.53 22.09 -48.59
N GLY A 421 -20.13 23.04 -49.45
CA GLY A 421 -20.78 24.35 -49.60
C GLY A 421 -21.15 24.75 -51.04
N GLY A 422 -21.38 23.79 -51.94
CA GLY A 422 -21.85 24.05 -53.30
C GLY A 422 -23.07 23.19 -53.62
N GLY A 423 -24.26 23.67 -53.27
CA GLY A 423 -25.51 22.95 -53.46
C GLY A 423 -26.67 23.58 -52.70
N SER A 424 -26.98 24.84 -53.00
CA SER A 424 -28.31 25.47 -53.04
C SER A 424 -28.13 26.96 -53.35
#